data_AF-A0A8I7B9T5-F1
#
_entry.id   AF-A0A8I7B9T5-F1
#
_cell.length_a   1.000
_cell.length_b   1.000
_cell.length_c   1.000
_cell.angle_alpha   90.00
_cell.angle_beta   90.00
_cell.angle_gamma   90.00
#
_symmetry.space_group_name_H-M   'P 1'
#
loop_
_entity.id
_entity.type
_entity.pdbx_description
1 polymer ?
#
loop_
_entity_poly.entity_id
_entity_poly.type
_entity_poly.pdbx_seq_one_letter_code
_entity_poly.pdbx_strand_id
1 'polypeptide(L)'
;MRETEFLQALHFNAVRGADGSLVNMSVPIVLALDDAQRRAIQASAATSVALVDAHDRPVAVLRDIEIYKHNKEERIARTWGTAARGLPYVEEAITNAGDWLIGGDLEVIEPIKYNDGLDQYRLSPAQLREEFARRNADAVFAFQLRNPVHNGHALLMTDTRRRLLEMGYKNPVLLLHPLGGFTKADDVPLSVRMKQHEKVLEEGVLNPESTVVAIFPSPMHYAGPTEVQWHAKARINAGANFYIVGRDPAGMGHPTEKRDLYDADHGKKVLSMAPGLERLNILPFKVAAYDTKHNKMNFFDPSRKEDFLFISGTKMRSLAKNRESPPDGFMCPGGWKVLVEYYDSLAPPEGSSKLREAVAA
;
A
#
# COMPACT_ATOMS: atom_id res chain seq x y z
N MET A 1 2.67 -18.31 -8.52
CA MET A 1 2.84 -19.35 -7.49
C MET A 1 2.35 -20.67 -8.06
N ARG A 2 3.06 -21.76 -7.81
CA ARG A 2 2.57 -23.14 -7.97
C ARG A 2 1.52 -23.47 -6.91
N GLU A 3 0.78 -24.57 -7.05
CA GLU A 3 -0.31 -24.91 -6.12
C GLU A 3 0.21 -25.06 -4.68
N THR A 4 1.36 -25.71 -4.52
CA THR A 4 2.00 -25.92 -3.22
C THR A 4 2.38 -24.60 -2.52
N GLU A 5 2.82 -23.59 -3.27
CA GLU A 5 3.15 -22.26 -2.72
C GLU A 5 1.88 -21.46 -2.40
N PHE A 6 0.87 -21.56 -3.27
CA PHE A 6 -0.44 -20.94 -3.07
C PHE A 6 -1.09 -21.43 -1.77
N LEU A 7 -1.12 -22.75 -1.56
CA LEU A 7 -1.67 -23.34 -0.33
C LEU A 7 -0.87 -22.91 0.91
N GLN A 8 0.46 -22.92 0.83
CA GLN A 8 1.30 -22.47 1.93
C GLN A 8 1.07 -20.99 2.28
N ALA A 9 1.04 -20.10 1.29
CA ALA A 9 0.75 -18.69 1.49
C ALA A 9 -0.64 -18.50 2.12
N LEU A 10 -1.65 -19.20 1.61
CA LEU A 10 -3.04 -19.04 2.03
C LEU A 10 -3.32 -19.58 3.45
N HIS A 11 -2.68 -20.69 3.84
CA HIS A 11 -2.91 -21.34 5.12
C HIS A 11 -1.93 -20.91 6.22
N PHE A 12 -0.71 -20.52 5.86
CA PHE A 12 0.37 -20.30 6.83
C PHE A 12 0.97 -18.90 6.76
N ASN A 13 0.58 -18.06 5.79
CA ASN A 13 1.20 -16.77 5.52
C ASN A 13 2.73 -16.84 5.33
N ALA A 14 3.23 -18.02 4.94
CA ALA A 14 4.65 -18.29 4.77
C ALA A 14 4.83 -19.43 3.77
N VAL A 15 5.98 -19.43 3.08
CA VAL A 15 6.41 -20.51 2.20
C VAL A 15 7.70 -21.11 2.75
N ARG A 16 7.82 -22.43 2.69
CA ARG A 16 9.03 -23.15 3.07
C ARG A 16 10.06 -23.10 1.94
N GLY A 17 11.25 -22.60 2.25
CA GLY A 17 12.40 -22.62 1.37
C GLY A 17 13.01 -24.02 1.24
N ALA A 18 13.87 -24.21 0.24
CA ALA A 18 14.55 -25.49 -0.01
C ALA A 18 15.45 -25.93 1.16
N ASP A 19 15.97 -24.99 1.94
CA ASP A 19 16.76 -25.23 3.15
C ASP A 19 15.90 -25.52 4.40
N GLY A 20 14.58 -25.61 4.23
CA GLY A 20 13.61 -25.84 5.30
C GLY A 20 13.22 -24.59 6.09
N SER A 21 13.85 -23.44 5.82
CA SER A 21 13.49 -22.17 6.46
C SER A 21 12.08 -21.70 6.05
N LEU A 22 11.43 -20.93 6.92
CA LEU A 22 10.14 -20.30 6.61
C LEU A 22 10.38 -18.85 6.20
N VAL A 23 9.84 -18.48 5.04
CA VAL A 23 9.88 -17.13 4.52
C VAL A 23 8.46 -16.58 4.53
N ASN A 24 8.24 -15.42 5.15
CA ASN A 24 6.93 -14.77 5.17
C ASN A 24 6.39 -14.58 3.74
N MET A 25 5.14 -14.93 3.49
CA MET A 25 4.47 -14.75 2.21
C MET A 25 2.95 -14.85 2.41
N SER A 26 2.34 -13.73 2.77
CA SER A 26 0.94 -13.68 3.23
C SER A 26 -0.11 -13.44 2.13
N VAL A 27 0.30 -13.06 0.93
CA VAL A 27 -0.61 -12.76 -0.18
C VAL A 27 -0.36 -13.70 -1.37
N PRO A 28 -1.40 -14.32 -1.94
CA PRO A 28 -1.24 -15.10 -3.17
C PRO A 28 -0.82 -14.24 -4.38
N ILE A 29 0.34 -14.54 -4.96
CA ILE A 29 0.81 -13.96 -6.23
C ILE A 29 0.60 -14.98 -7.34
N VAL A 30 -0.53 -14.86 -8.04
CA VAL A 30 -1.05 -15.87 -8.97
C VAL A 30 -1.56 -15.22 -10.26
N LEU A 31 -1.58 -15.98 -11.35
CA LEU A 31 -2.17 -15.59 -12.63
C LEU A 31 -3.38 -16.49 -12.89
N ALA A 32 -4.53 -15.90 -13.22
CA ALA A 32 -5.77 -16.64 -13.48
C ALA A 32 -5.96 -16.92 -14.98
N LEU A 33 -6.60 -18.03 -15.29
CA LEU A 33 -6.95 -18.47 -16.65
C LEU A 33 -8.42 -18.85 -16.74
N ASP A 34 -9.05 -18.51 -17.86
CA ASP A 34 -10.37 -19.03 -18.21
C ASP A 34 -10.29 -20.47 -18.78
N ASP A 35 -11.46 -21.09 -18.99
CA ASP A 35 -11.56 -22.45 -19.53
C ASP A 35 -11.09 -22.57 -20.98
N ALA A 36 -11.15 -21.50 -21.78
CA ALA A 36 -10.69 -21.51 -23.16
C ALA A 36 -9.16 -21.51 -23.20
N GLN A 37 -8.52 -20.61 -22.43
CA GLN A 37 -7.08 -20.53 -22.25
C GLN A 37 -6.51 -21.83 -21.70
N ARG A 38 -7.12 -22.40 -20.65
CA ARG A 38 -6.72 -23.70 -20.10
C ARG A 38 -6.73 -24.79 -21.17
N ARG A 39 -7.84 -24.92 -21.91
CA ARG A 39 -7.99 -25.95 -22.95
C ARG A 39 -6.98 -25.77 -24.09
N ALA A 40 -6.72 -24.54 -24.51
CA ALA A 40 -5.74 -24.24 -25.55
C ALA A 40 -4.31 -24.64 -25.12
N ILE A 41 -3.93 -24.31 -23.89
CA ILE A 41 -2.62 -24.69 -23.34
C ILE A 41 -2.51 -26.23 -23.24
N GLN A 42 -3.53 -26.91 -22.72
CA GLN A 42 -3.54 -28.38 -22.61
C GLN A 42 -3.49 -29.07 -23.99
N ALA A 43 -4.26 -28.58 -24.97
CA ALA A 43 -4.30 -29.17 -26.32
C ALA A 43 -2.99 -29.01 -27.08
N SER A 44 -2.22 -27.95 -26.80
CA SER A 44 -0.91 -27.72 -27.42
C SER A 44 0.22 -28.53 -26.80
N ALA A 45 -0.02 -29.23 -25.68
CA ALA A 45 1.01 -29.88 -24.86
C ALA A 45 2.19 -28.94 -24.51
N ALA A 46 1.93 -27.63 -24.43
CA ALA A 46 2.95 -26.63 -24.15
C ALA A 46 3.44 -26.74 -22.70
N THR A 47 4.76 -26.73 -22.51
CA THR A 47 5.40 -26.65 -21.19
C THR A 47 5.71 -25.22 -20.77
N SER A 48 5.49 -24.24 -21.66
CA SER A 48 5.74 -22.82 -21.42
C SER A 48 4.70 -21.97 -22.14
N VAL A 49 4.39 -20.81 -21.59
CA VAL A 49 3.50 -19.81 -22.21
C VAL A 49 4.16 -18.43 -22.23
N ALA A 50 3.88 -17.65 -23.27
CA ALA A 50 4.23 -16.24 -23.29
C ALA A 50 3.13 -15.42 -22.59
N LEU A 51 3.52 -14.45 -21.77
CA LEU A 51 2.65 -13.43 -21.21
C LEU A 51 2.76 -12.19 -22.09
N VAL A 52 1.63 -11.63 -22.50
CA VAL A 52 1.57 -10.44 -23.34
C VAL A 52 0.89 -9.27 -22.61
N ASP A 53 1.26 -8.05 -22.97
CA ASP A 53 0.57 -6.85 -22.50
C ASP A 53 -0.71 -6.56 -23.30
N ALA A 54 -1.37 -5.43 -23.02
CA ALA A 54 -2.59 -5.01 -23.70
C ALA A 54 -2.41 -4.68 -25.19
N HIS A 55 -1.18 -4.72 -25.71
CA HIS A 55 -0.82 -4.49 -27.11
C HIS A 55 -0.23 -5.76 -27.76
N ASP A 56 -0.49 -6.93 -27.18
CA ASP A 56 0.01 -8.24 -27.62
C ASP A 56 1.55 -8.34 -27.67
N ARG A 57 2.27 -7.46 -26.94
CA ARG A 57 3.72 -7.51 -26.87
C ARG A 57 4.15 -8.51 -25.80
N PRO A 58 5.04 -9.48 -26.10
CA PRO A 58 5.58 -10.38 -25.09
C PRO A 58 6.33 -9.61 -24.00
N VAL A 59 5.95 -9.82 -22.74
CA VAL A 59 6.60 -9.20 -21.57
C VAL A 59 7.33 -10.21 -20.70
N ALA A 60 6.89 -11.47 -20.72
CA ALA A 60 7.51 -12.54 -19.95
C ALA A 60 7.23 -13.92 -20.57
N VAL A 61 8.02 -14.91 -20.18
CA VAL A 61 7.75 -16.33 -20.41
C VAL A 61 7.54 -17.00 -19.05
N LEU A 62 6.49 -17.81 -18.95
CA LEU A 62 6.25 -18.67 -17.79
C LEU A 62 6.57 -20.11 -18.19
N ARG A 63 7.62 -20.68 -17.60
CA ARG A 63 8.13 -22.03 -17.88
C ARG A 63 7.64 -23.06 -16.87
N ASP A 64 7.78 -24.33 -17.24
CA ASP A 64 7.49 -25.50 -16.42
C ASP A 64 6.12 -25.39 -15.75
N ILE A 65 5.11 -25.06 -16.55
CA ILE A 65 3.82 -24.60 -16.06
C ILE A 65 3.03 -25.69 -15.32
N GLU A 66 2.22 -25.24 -14.38
CA GLU A 66 1.27 -26.06 -13.63
C GLU A 66 -0.06 -25.33 -13.57
N ILE A 67 -1.16 -25.98 -13.97
CA ILE A 67 -2.50 -25.40 -13.93
C ILE A 67 -3.34 -26.11 -12.88
N TYR A 68 -3.93 -25.34 -11.96
CA TYR A 68 -4.71 -25.85 -10.82
C TYR A 68 -5.96 -24.98 -10.58
N LYS A 69 -6.87 -25.43 -9.70
CA LYS A 69 -8.16 -24.76 -9.50
C LYS A 69 -8.03 -23.44 -8.76
N HIS A 70 -8.82 -22.46 -9.18
CA HIS A 70 -8.99 -21.19 -8.48
C HIS A 70 -10.25 -21.25 -7.59
N ASN A 71 -10.12 -21.82 -6.38
CA ASN A 71 -11.21 -21.79 -5.39
C ASN A 71 -11.40 -20.36 -4.85
N LYS A 72 -12.09 -19.50 -5.62
CA LYS A 72 -12.19 -18.05 -5.38
C LYS A 72 -12.73 -17.72 -3.99
N GLU A 73 -13.87 -18.30 -3.60
CA GLU A 73 -14.49 -18.05 -2.30
C GLU A 73 -13.52 -18.36 -1.14
N GLU A 74 -12.86 -19.52 -1.19
CA GLU A 74 -11.87 -19.91 -0.18
C GLU A 74 -10.67 -18.94 -0.16
N ARG A 75 -10.12 -18.59 -1.34
CA ARG A 75 -9.02 -17.63 -1.47
C ARG A 75 -9.39 -16.29 -0.85
N ILE A 76 -10.59 -15.79 -1.16
CA ILE A 76 -11.09 -14.50 -0.66
C ILE A 76 -11.27 -14.56 0.86
N ALA A 77 -11.99 -15.57 1.36
CA ALA A 77 -12.27 -15.72 2.78
C ALA A 77 -11.00 -15.81 3.63
N ARG A 78 -9.99 -16.56 3.18
CA ARG A 78 -8.73 -16.74 3.91
C ARG A 78 -7.81 -15.52 3.83
N THR A 79 -7.82 -14.78 2.73
CA THR A 79 -6.95 -13.61 2.56
C THR A 79 -7.52 -12.36 3.25
N TRP A 80 -8.83 -12.11 3.13
CA TRP A 80 -9.50 -10.92 3.67
C TRP A 80 -10.26 -11.16 4.99
N GLY A 81 -10.42 -12.41 5.45
CA GLY A 81 -11.23 -12.72 6.64
C GLY A 81 -12.73 -12.53 6.45
N THR A 82 -13.18 -12.37 5.20
CA THR A 82 -14.59 -12.23 4.80
C THR A 82 -14.70 -12.59 3.30
N ALA A 83 -15.90 -12.97 2.86
CA ALA A 83 -16.25 -13.13 1.44
C ALA A 83 -17.33 -12.12 1.00
N ALA A 84 -17.46 -11.00 1.73
CA ALA A 84 -18.41 -9.95 1.40
C ALA A 84 -18.15 -9.39 -0.02
N ARG A 85 -19.25 -9.09 -0.73
CA ARG A 85 -19.19 -8.39 -2.03
C ARG A 85 -18.74 -6.95 -1.84
N GLY A 86 -18.17 -6.35 -2.88
CA GLY A 86 -17.72 -4.95 -2.88
C GLY A 86 -16.34 -4.73 -2.28
N LEU A 87 -15.57 -5.79 -2.03
CA LEU A 87 -14.13 -5.67 -1.71
C LEU A 87 -13.37 -5.23 -2.98
N PRO A 88 -12.78 -4.02 -3.04
CA PRO A 88 -12.33 -3.44 -4.29
C PRO A 88 -11.34 -4.28 -5.08
N TYR A 89 -10.34 -4.89 -4.42
CA TYR A 89 -9.37 -5.75 -5.08
C TYR A 89 -9.99 -7.07 -5.56
N VAL A 90 -10.93 -7.62 -4.78
CA VAL A 90 -11.62 -8.86 -5.13
C VAL A 90 -12.46 -8.64 -6.39
N GLU A 91 -13.22 -7.55 -6.45
CA GLU A 91 -14.03 -7.21 -7.63
C GLU A 91 -13.17 -6.95 -8.87
N GLU A 92 -12.04 -6.27 -8.70
CA GLU A 92 -11.11 -5.96 -9.80
C GLU A 92 -10.42 -7.23 -10.35
N ALA A 93 -9.89 -8.09 -9.48
CA ALA A 93 -8.90 -9.09 -9.88
C ALA A 93 -9.31 -10.55 -9.62
N ILE A 94 -10.44 -10.82 -8.95
CA ILE A 94 -10.83 -12.18 -8.54
C ILE A 94 -12.25 -12.53 -9.00
N THR A 95 -13.25 -11.68 -8.77
CA THR A 95 -14.67 -11.98 -9.02
C THR A 95 -14.89 -12.47 -10.45
N ASN A 96 -14.38 -11.71 -11.43
CA ASN A 96 -14.56 -11.98 -12.85
C ASN A 96 -13.35 -12.69 -13.50
N ALA A 97 -12.33 -13.04 -12.70
CA ALA A 97 -11.20 -13.81 -13.20
C ALA A 97 -11.62 -15.23 -13.60
N GLY A 98 -10.78 -15.96 -14.31
CA GLY A 98 -11.06 -17.37 -14.62
C GLY A 98 -10.97 -18.30 -13.40
N ASP A 99 -11.49 -19.52 -13.55
CA ASP A 99 -11.60 -20.54 -12.49
C ASP A 99 -10.35 -21.41 -12.36
N TRP A 100 -9.28 -21.07 -13.08
CA TRP A 100 -7.99 -21.75 -13.02
C TRP A 100 -6.89 -20.77 -12.65
N LEU A 101 -5.84 -21.27 -12.01
CA LEU A 101 -4.60 -20.56 -11.78
C LEU A 101 -3.46 -21.28 -12.51
N ILE A 102 -2.48 -20.51 -12.97
CA ILE A 102 -1.26 -21.04 -13.58
C ILE A 102 -0.03 -20.60 -12.77
N GLY A 103 0.77 -21.59 -12.35
CA GLY A 103 2.07 -21.44 -11.73
C GLY A 103 3.19 -21.87 -12.68
N GLY A 104 4.42 -21.44 -12.40
CA GLY A 104 5.58 -21.75 -13.21
C GLY A 104 6.76 -20.84 -12.87
N ASP A 105 7.86 -21.03 -13.58
CA ASP A 105 9.09 -20.26 -13.42
C ASP A 105 9.06 -19.06 -14.38
N LEU A 106 9.06 -17.84 -13.81
CA LEU A 106 8.82 -16.61 -14.57
C LEU A 106 10.14 -15.98 -15.03
N GLU A 107 10.28 -15.80 -16.34
CA GLU A 107 11.35 -15.04 -16.99
C GLU A 107 10.76 -13.75 -17.58
N VAL A 108 11.04 -12.61 -16.93
CA VAL A 108 10.62 -11.29 -17.44
C VAL A 108 11.63 -10.82 -18.49
N ILE A 109 11.15 -10.45 -19.68
CA ILE A 109 12.00 -10.16 -20.86
C ILE A 109 12.72 -8.81 -20.69
N GLU A 110 11.99 -7.76 -20.30
CA GLU A 110 12.53 -6.42 -20.10
C GLU A 110 12.05 -5.84 -18.77
N PRO A 111 12.83 -4.94 -18.12
CA PRO A 111 12.36 -4.19 -16.98
C PRO A 111 11.07 -3.44 -17.29
N ILE A 112 10.04 -3.65 -16.48
CA ILE A 112 8.71 -3.05 -16.68
C ILE A 112 8.78 -1.52 -16.48
N LYS A 113 8.22 -0.79 -17.45
CA LYS A 113 8.04 0.67 -17.40
C LYS A 113 6.58 1.02 -17.66
N TYR A 114 6.11 2.07 -16.98
CA TYR A 114 4.74 2.55 -17.13
C TYR A 114 4.65 3.78 -18.04
N ASN A 115 5.77 4.48 -18.25
CA ASN A 115 5.87 5.69 -19.10
C ASN A 115 4.87 6.79 -18.71
N ASP A 116 4.57 6.90 -17.41
CA ASP A 116 3.61 7.85 -16.83
C ASP A 116 4.29 9.06 -16.16
N GLY A 117 5.59 9.24 -16.39
CA GLY A 117 6.41 10.30 -15.78
C GLY A 117 6.85 10.02 -14.35
N LEU A 118 6.64 8.80 -13.83
CA LEU A 118 7.02 8.41 -12.46
C LEU A 118 8.00 7.22 -12.40
N ASP A 119 8.47 6.71 -13.54
CA ASP A 119 9.37 5.54 -13.59
C ASP A 119 10.71 5.79 -12.85
N GLN A 120 11.17 7.05 -12.78
CA GLN A 120 12.35 7.45 -12.00
C GLN A 120 12.20 7.18 -10.49
N TYR A 121 10.97 7.07 -9.99
CA TYR A 121 10.71 6.73 -8.60
C TYR A 121 10.50 5.22 -8.39
N ARG A 122 10.38 4.41 -9.45
CA ARG A 122 10.16 2.96 -9.37
C ARG A 122 11.48 2.21 -9.22
N LEU A 123 12.17 2.47 -8.10
CA LEU A 123 13.44 1.83 -7.79
C LEU A 123 13.23 0.36 -7.38
N SER A 124 14.00 -0.53 -8.01
CA SER A 124 14.08 -1.94 -7.62
C SER A 124 14.67 -2.09 -6.21
N PRO A 125 14.45 -3.23 -5.53
CA PRO A 125 15.12 -3.53 -4.27
C PRO A 125 16.65 -3.42 -4.32
N ALA A 126 17.27 -3.78 -5.45
CA ALA A 126 18.72 -3.64 -5.65
C ALA A 126 19.15 -2.17 -5.70
N GLN A 127 18.46 -1.34 -6.49
CA GLN A 127 18.73 0.10 -6.59
C GLN A 127 18.50 0.82 -5.25
N LEU A 128 17.48 0.41 -4.48
CA LEU A 128 17.25 0.96 -3.13
C LEU A 128 18.41 0.64 -2.20
N ARG A 129 18.90 -0.61 -2.18
CA ARG A 129 20.07 -1.00 -1.37
C ARG A 129 21.33 -0.24 -1.77
N GLU A 130 21.55 -0.05 -3.07
CA GLU A 130 22.65 0.76 -3.59
C GLU A 130 22.53 2.22 -3.13
N GLU A 131 21.34 2.81 -3.19
CA GLU A 131 21.10 4.18 -2.72
C GLU A 131 21.34 4.34 -1.21
N PHE A 132 20.92 3.36 -0.39
CA PHE A 132 21.19 3.37 1.04
C PHE A 132 22.69 3.24 1.34
N ALA A 133 23.39 2.37 0.61
CA ALA A 133 24.84 2.23 0.73
C ALA A 133 25.57 3.51 0.32
N ARG A 134 25.17 4.14 -0.79
CA ARG A 134 25.71 5.41 -1.29
C ARG A 134 25.54 6.54 -0.27
N ARG A 135 24.43 6.54 0.48
CA ARG A 135 24.19 7.49 1.58
C ARG A 135 24.91 7.15 2.87
N ASN A 136 25.64 6.03 2.95
CA ASN A 136 26.22 5.50 4.19
C ASN A 136 25.16 5.37 5.30
N ALA A 137 23.98 4.86 4.95
CA ALA A 137 22.91 4.65 5.92
C ALA A 137 23.27 3.50 6.87
N ASP A 138 23.25 3.76 8.18
CA ASP A 138 23.47 2.73 9.21
C ASP A 138 22.14 2.17 9.77
N ALA A 139 21.03 2.85 9.50
CA ALA A 139 19.68 2.34 9.65
C ALA A 139 18.77 2.82 8.51
N VAL A 140 17.83 1.96 8.09
CA VAL A 140 16.80 2.29 7.10
C VAL A 140 15.44 1.95 7.69
N PHE A 141 14.62 2.97 7.87
CA PHE A 141 13.26 2.81 8.40
C PHE A 141 12.23 3.09 7.31
N ALA A 142 11.34 2.14 7.07
CA ALA A 142 10.35 2.24 6.00
C ALA A 142 9.00 2.76 6.51
N PHE A 143 8.40 3.64 5.72
CA PHE A 143 7.02 4.09 5.89
C PHE A 143 6.21 3.71 4.64
N GLN A 144 5.40 2.67 4.75
CA GLN A 144 4.39 2.30 3.76
C GLN A 144 3.22 3.28 3.82
N LEU A 145 2.75 3.73 2.66
CA LEU A 145 1.56 4.56 2.57
C LEU A 145 0.83 4.41 1.24
N ARG A 146 -0.48 4.64 1.27
CA ARG A 146 -1.34 4.78 0.08
C ARG A 146 -2.10 6.11 0.03
N ASN A 147 -1.93 6.94 1.06
CA ASN A 147 -2.68 8.18 1.29
C ASN A 147 -1.74 9.39 1.23
N PRO A 148 -2.25 10.62 1.05
CA PRO A 148 -1.48 11.84 1.28
C PRO A 148 -0.83 11.87 2.67
N VAL A 149 0.35 12.48 2.77
CA VAL A 149 1.08 12.64 4.03
C VAL A 149 0.55 13.87 4.77
N HIS A 150 -0.11 13.66 5.91
CA HIS A 150 -0.41 14.70 6.89
C HIS A 150 0.61 14.65 8.04
N ASN A 151 0.61 15.67 8.91
CA ASN A 151 1.61 15.81 9.98
C ASN A 151 1.52 14.71 11.04
N GLY A 152 0.41 13.97 11.14
CA GLY A 152 0.34 12.74 11.94
C GLY A 152 1.28 11.64 11.41
N HIS A 153 1.36 11.43 10.09
CA HIS A 153 2.33 10.51 9.50
C HIS A 153 3.76 11.05 9.67
N ALA A 154 3.96 12.36 9.48
CA ALA A 154 5.25 12.99 9.72
C ALA A 154 5.71 12.83 11.18
N LEU A 155 4.82 12.91 12.16
CA LEU A 155 5.12 12.66 13.58
C LEU A 155 5.67 11.25 13.78
N LEU A 156 5.06 10.23 13.18
CA LEU A 156 5.56 8.85 13.26
C LEU A 156 6.96 8.72 12.64
N MET A 157 7.19 9.33 11.49
CA MET A 157 8.48 9.26 10.78
C MET A 157 9.59 10.03 11.51
N THR A 158 9.31 11.24 11.98
CA THR A 158 10.25 12.09 12.73
C THR A 158 10.55 11.54 14.12
N ASP A 159 9.55 11.01 14.82
CA ASP A 159 9.75 10.35 16.11
C ASP A 159 10.55 9.03 15.95
N THR A 160 10.33 8.28 14.87
CA THR A 160 11.17 7.12 14.54
C THR A 160 12.63 7.53 14.37
N ARG A 161 12.90 8.56 13.57
CA ARG A 161 14.26 9.08 13.38
C ARG A 161 14.90 9.45 14.72
N ARG A 162 14.17 10.19 15.57
CA ARG A 162 14.62 10.57 16.92
C ARG A 162 15.00 9.35 17.75
N ARG A 163 14.14 8.33 17.83
CA ARG A 163 14.41 7.09 18.58
C ARG A 163 15.64 6.35 18.04
N LEU A 164 15.82 6.31 16.72
CA LEU A 164 17.00 5.66 16.12
C LEU A 164 18.31 6.41 16.48
N LEU A 165 18.29 7.74 16.48
CA LEU A 165 19.43 8.53 16.94
C LEU A 165 19.71 8.28 18.43
N GLU A 166 18.69 8.16 19.27
CA GLU A 166 18.80 7.81 20.70
C GLU A 166 19.34 6.39 20.92
N MET A 167 19.02 5.45 20.02
CA MET A 167 19.57 4.09 20.00
C MET A 167 21.04 4.04 19.53
N GLY A 168 21.60 5.16 19.07
CA GLY A 168 23.02 5.28 18.71
C GLY A 168 23.32 5.27 17.23
N TYR A 169 22.33 5.04 16.35
CA TYR A 169 22.50 5.22 14.90
C TYR A 169 22.87 6.67 14.59
N LYS A 170 23.76 6.88 13.64
CA LYS A 170 24.32 8.19 13.25
C LYS A 170 23.68 8.72 11.98
N ASN A 171 23.24 7.84 11.09
CA ASN A 171 22.68 8.21 9.80
C ASN A 171 21.45 7.35 9.43
N PRO A 172 20.37 7.39 10.24
CA PRO A 172 19.13 6.73 9.88
C PRO A 172 18.54 7.37 8.62
N VAL A 173 18.08 6.58 7.65
CA VAL A 173 17.46 7.06 6.41
C VAL A 173 16.00 6.60 6.34
N LEU A 174 15.10 7.54 6.08
CA LEU A 174 13.70 7.25 5.83
C LEU A 174 13.55 6.72 4.39
N LEU A 175 12.90 5.56 4.26
CA LEU A 175 12.32 5.13 2.99
C LEU A 175 10.82 5.49 2.99
N LEU A 176 10.48 6.65 2.41
CA LEU A 176 9.10 7.07 2.18
C LEU A 176 8.60 6.34 0.93
N HIS A 177 7.72 5.35 1.11
CA HIS A 177 7.52 4.32 0.10
C HIS A 177 6.06 4.21 -0.34
N PRO A 178 5.50 5.21 -1.04
CA PRO A 178 4.12 5.16 -1.54
C PRO A 178 3.87 3.94 -2.41
N LEU A 179 2.75 3.25 -2.18
CA LEU A 179 2.26 2.21 -3.07
C LEU A 179 1.74 2.84 -4.37
N GLY A 180 2.11 2.23 -5.50
CA GLY A 180 1.79 2.73 -6.85
C GLY A 180 1.19 1.71 -7.82
N GLY A 181 0.88 0.49 -7.37
CA GLY A 181 0.00 -0.41 -8.12
C GLY A 181 -1.47 0.00 -8.01
N PHE A 182 -2.38 -0.93 -8.31
CA PHE A 182 -3.82 -0.72 -8.18
C PHE A 182 -4.21 -0.18 -6.79
N THR A 183 -5.10 0.82 -6.77
CA THR A 183 -5.79 1.36 -5.59
C THR A 183 -7.26 1.59 -5.93
N LYS A 184 -8.15 1.46 -4.95
CA LYS A 184 -9.60 1.67 -5.12
C LYS A 184 -9.93 3.10 -5.56
N ALA A 185 -11.05 3.26 -6.25
CA ALA A 185 -11.40 4.49 -6.98
C ALA A 185 -11.52 5.78 -6.13
N ASP A 186 -11.84 5.69 -4.84
CA ASP A 186 -11.94 6.87 -3.95
C ASP A 186 -10.62 7.25 -3.24
N ASP A 187 -9.54 6.49 -3.47
CA ASP A 187 -8.20 6.89 -3.01
C ASP A 187 -7.63 7.98 -3.93
N VAL A 188 -6.69 8.79 -3.39
CA VAL A 188 -6.03 9.84 -4.18
C VAL A 188 -5.08 9.20 -5.20
N PRO A 189 -5.15 9.54 -6.49
CA PRO A 189 -4.29 8.98 -7.53
C PRO A 189 -2.80 9.14 -7.22
N LEU A 190 -1.99 8.19 -7.70
CA LEU A 190 -0.55 8.15 -7.44
C LEU A 190 0.16 9.45 -7.83
N SER A 191 -0.09 9.98 -9.02
CA SER A 191 0.54 11.21 -9.51
C SER A 191 0.26 12.42 -8.61
N VAL A 192 -0.96 12.51 -8.07
CA VAL A 192 -1.35 13.57 -7.12
C VAL A 192 -0.66 13.35 -5.77
N ARG A 193 -0.58 12.11 -5.28
CA ARG A 193 0.13 11.79 -4.04
C ARG A 193 1.62 12.12 -4.15
N MET A 194 2.27 11.78 -5.26
CA MET A 194 3.69 12.11 -5.48
C MET A 194 3.93 13.62 -5.43
N LYS A 195 3.13 14.42 -6.14
CA LYS A 195 3.18 15.90 -6.05
C LYS A 195 2.95 16.41 -4.62
N GLN A 196 2.03 15.80 -3.89
CA GLN A 196 1.76 16.16 -2.51
C GLN A 196 2.95 15.83 -1.59
N HIS A 197 3.60 14.69 -1.79
CA HIS A 197 4.78 14.26 -1.03
C HIS A 197 6.00 15.14 -1.32
N GLU A 198 6.18 15.56 -2.58
CA GLU A 198 7.20 16.55 -2.96
C GLU A 198 7.04 17.85 -2.16
N LYS A 199 5.81 18.38 -2.02
CA LYS A 199 5.56 19.58 -1.19
C LYS A 199 5.86 19.38 0.29
N VAL A 200 5.55 18.19 0.83
CA VAL A 200 5.90 17.84 2.23
C VAL A 200 7.42 17.88 2.46
N LEU A 201 8.22 17.49 1.46
CA LEU A 201 9.68 17.54 1.53
C LEU A 201 10.22 18.97 1.30
N GLU A 202 9.69 19.70 0.31
CA GLU A 202 10.06 21.09 0.03
C GLU A 202 9.84 22.01 1.24
N GLU A 203 8.75 21.80 1.99
CA GLU A 203 8.42 22.60 3.19
C GLU A 203 9.15 22.12 4.45
N GLY A 204 10.03 21.12 4.34
CA GLY A 204 10.87 20.66 5.45
C GLY A 204 10.14 19.89 6.55
N VAL A 205 8.87 19.49 6.33
CA VAL A 205 8.14 18.61 7.26
C VAL A 205 8.87 17.27 7.39
N LEU A 206 9.41 16.78 6.28
CA LEU A 206 10.38 15.69 6.24
C LEU A 206 11.68 16.22 5.66
N ASN A 207 12.81 15.80 6.20
CA ASN A 207 14.12 16.24 5.72
C ASN A 207 14.50 15.47 4.43
N PRO A 208 14.67 16.14 3.27
CA PRO A 208 15.01 15.49 2.01
C PRO A 208 16.39 14.82 2.01
N GLU A 209 17.37 15.35 2.74
CA GLU A 209 18.73 14.78 2.80
C GLU A 209 18.76 13.40 3.44
N SER A 210 17.83 13.15 4.37
CA SER A 210 17.70 11.88 5.07
C SER A 210 16.48 11.06 4.63
N THR A 211 15.92 11.36 3.45
CA THR A 211 14.74 10.67 2.91
C THR A 211 15.00 10.19 1.49
N VAL A 212 14.66 8.93 1.23
CA VAL A 212 14.55 8.35 -0.11
C VAL A 212 13.06 8.17 -0.41
N VAL A 213 12.60 8.76 -1.50
CA VAL A 213 11.23 8.56 -2.01
C VAL A 213 11.26 7.56 -3.14
N ALA A 214 10.50 6.48 -3.02
CA ALA A 214 10.38 5.47 -4.07
C ALA A 214 8.96 4.91 -4.13
N ILE A 215 8.54 4.42 -5.30
CA ILE A 215 7.21 3.85 -5.52
C ILE A 215 7.29 2.34 -5.37
N PHE A 216 6.47 1.79 -4.47
CA PHE A 216 6.30 0.35 -4.32
C PHE A 216 5.28 -0.16 -5.36
N PRO A 217 5.67 -1.05 -6.29
CA PRO A 217 4.85 -1.37 -7.47
C PRO A 217 3.68 -2.33 -7.20
N SER A 218 3.53 -2.86 -5.97
CA SER A 218 2.46 -3.82 -5.65
C SER A 218 1.07 -3.19 -5.80
N PRO A 219 0.07 -3.97 -6.25
CA PRO A 219 -1.34 -3.68 -5.99
C PRO A 219 -1.65 -3.61 -4.49
N MET A 220 -2.61 -2.76 -4.12
CA MET A 220 -3.19 -2.68 -2.78
C MET A 220 -4.37 -3.66 -2.67
N HIS A 221 -4.29 -4.61 -1.74
CA HIS A 221 -5.34 -5.61 -1.54
C HIS A 221 -6.45 -5.13 -0.61
N TYR A 222 -6.13 -4.20 0.29
CA TYR A 222 -6.96 -3.81 1.43
C TYR A 222 -7.24 -5.01 2.37
N ALA A 223 -6.23 -5.88 2.53
CA ALA A 223 -6.31 -7.13 3.30
C ALA A 223 -5.74 -7.02 4.74
N GLY A 224 -5.61 -5.79 5.27
CA GLY A 224 -5.37 -5.55 6.69
C GLY A 224 -4.17 -6.30 7.28
N PRO A 225 -4.33 -7.06 8.38
CA PRO A 225 -3.25 -7.83 9.02
C PRO A 225 -2.58 -8.88 8.11
N THR A 226 -3.28 -9.39 7.09
CA THR A 226 -2.69 -10.28 6.08
C THR A 226 -1.75 -9.47 5.18
N GLU A 227 -2.20 -8.32 4.68
CA GLU A 227 -1.42 -7.52 3.74
C GLU A 227 -0.24 -6.77 4.36
N VAL A 228 -0.35 -6.33 5.62
CA VAL A 228 0.74 -5.59 6.27
C VAL A 228 2.02 -6.43 6.39
N GLN A 229 1.89 -7.76 6.49
CA GLN A 229 3.03 -8.69 6.44
C GLN A 229 3.74 -8.62 5.08
N TRP A 230 2.98 -8.63 3.97
CA TRP A 230 3.53 -8.44 2.62
C TRP A 230 4.23 -7.08 2.47
N HIS A 231 3.60 -6.00 2.96
CA HIS A 231 4.19 -4.67 2.91
C HIS A 231 5.51 -4.59 3.70
N ALA A 232 5.62 -5.29 4.82
CA ALA A 232 6.82 -5.36 5.63
C ALA A 232 7.91 -6.24 4.99
N LYS A 233 7.57 -7.45 4.56
CA LYS A 233 8.45 -8.38 3.84
C LYS A 233 9.10 -7.72 2.62
N ALA A 234 8.31 -7.02 1.80
CA ALA A 234 8.83 -6.32 0.63
C ALA A 234 9.89 -5.27 0.99
N ARG A 235 9.76 -4.62 2.16
CA ARG A 235 10.70 -3.59 2.65
C ARG A 235 11.95 -4.21 3.27
N ILE A 236 11.84 -5.38 3.91
CA ILE A 236 13.01 -6.19 4.27
C ILE A 236 13.83 -6.51 3.02
N ASN A 237 13.17 -6.98 1.96
CA ASN A 237 13.83 -7.29 0.69
C ASN A 237 14.50 -6.06 0.06
N ALA A 238 13.92 -4.87 0.25
CA ALA A 238 14.49 -3.58 -0.18
C ALA A 238 15.63 -3.04 0.73
N GLY A 239 15.90 -3.67 1.87
CA GLY A 239 16.99 -3.27 2.78
C GLY A 239 16.58 -2.47 4.01
N ALA A 240 15.29 -2.33 4.29
CA ALA A 240 14.82 -1.73 5.53
C ALA A 240 15.08 -2.67 6.72
N ASN A 241 15.60 -2.12 7.82
CA ASN A 241 15.80 -2.84 9.09
C ASN A 241 14.81 -2.40 10.18
N PHE A 242 14.09 -1.29 9.98
CA PHE A 242 12.95 -0.88 10.79
C PHE A 242 11.71 -0.69 9.92
N TYR A 243 10.54 -1.01 10.47
CA TYR A 243 9.26 -0.81 9.79
C TYR A 243 8.27 -0.10 10.71
N ILE A 244 7.79 1.05 10.26
CA ILE A 244 6.79 1.83 10.98
C ILE A 244 5.41 1.24 10.69
N VAL A 245 4.67 0.95 11.74
CA VAL A 245 3.29 0.47 11.65
C VAL A 245 2.38 1.21 12.61
N GLY A 246 1.31 1.77 12.06
CA GLY A 246 0.29 2.53 12.81
C GLY A 246 -0.96 1.73 13.13
N ARG A 247 -2.07 2.44 13.32
CA ARG A 247 -3.42 1.89 13.48
C ARG A 247 -3.96 1.41 12.12
N ASP A 248 -4.67 0.28 12.12
CA ASP A 248 -5.42 -0.28 10.98
C ASP A 248 -4.61 -0.29 9.65
N PRO A 249 -3.37 -0.82 9.67
CA PRO A 249 -2.54 -0.83 8.47
C PRO A 249 -3.20 -1.71 7.41
N ALA A 250 -3.22 -1.21 6.18
CA ALA A 250 -3.88 -1.86 5.04
C ALA A 250 -5.40 -2.13 5.21
N GLY A 251 -6.04 -1.52 6.21
CA GLY A 251 -7.48 -1.63 6.40
C GLY A 251 -8.31 -0.68 5.54
N MET A 252 -9.62 -0.93 5.57
CA MET A 252 -10.69 -0.11 5.02
C MET A 252 -11.99 -0.34 5.80
N GLY A 253 -13.01 0.49 5.59
CA GLY A 253 -14.36 0.21 6.09
C GLY A 253 -14.96 -1.03 5.43
N HIS A 254 -15.82 -1.76 6.15
CA HIS A 254 -16.54 -2.90 5.59
C HIS A 254 -17.48 -2.43 4.46
N PRO A 255 -17.50 -3.08 3.27
CA PRO A 255 -18.31 -2.60 2.14
C PRO A 255 -19.81 -2.51 2.42
N THR A 256 -20.34 -3.38 3.28
CA THR A 256 -21.79 -3.49 3.56
C THR A 256 -22.19 -3.16 4.99
N GLU A 257 -21.23 -3.00 5.92
CA GLU A 257 -21.50 -2.83 7.34
C GLU A 257 -20.88 -1.53 7.86
N LYS A 258 -21.51 -0.89 8.84
CA LYS A 258 -21.01 0.38 9.42
C LYS A 258 -19.90 0.13 10.46
N ARG A 259 -18.81 -0.52 10.05
CA ARG A 259 -17.62 -0.79 10.88
C ARG A 259 -16.35 -0.87 10.04
N ASP A 260 -15.20 -0.84 10.70
CA ASP A 260 -13.92 -1.19 10.09
C ASP A 260 -13.91 -2.69 9.72
N LEU A 261 -13.20 -3.03 8.63
CA LEU A 261 -13.07 -4.42 8.18
C LEU A 261 -12.25 -5.27 9.16
N TYR A 262 -11.25 -4.66 9.79
CA TYR A 262 -10.35 -5.29 10.75
C TYR A 262 -10.33 -4.53 12.07
N ASP A 263 -9.97 -5.22 13.15
CA ASP A 263 -9.58 -4.56 14.38
C ASP A 263 -8.29 -3.76 14.15
N ALA A 264 -8.29 -2.54 14.65
CA ALA A 264 -7.29 -1.54 14.34
C ALA A 264 -5.90 -1.82 14.94
N ASP A 265 -5.80 -2.71 15.92
CA ASP A 265 -4.54 -3.14 16.52
C ASP A 265 -4.02 -4.47 15.96
N HIS A 266 -4.85 -5.24 15.25
CA HIS A 266 -4.46 -6.56 14.75
C HIS A 266 -3.28 -6.51 13.79
N GLY A 267 -3.16 -5.48 12.95
CA GLY A 267 -2.02 -5.36 12.04
C GLY A 267 -0.68 -5.31 12.77
N LYS A 268 -0.58 -4.55 13.87
CA LYS A 268 0.64 -4.47 14.69
C LYS A 268 0.91 -5.79 15.40
N LYS A 269 -0.12 -6.38 16.02
CA LYS A 269 -0.01 -7.64 16.78
C LYS A 269 0.44 -8.78 15.87
N VAL A 270 -0.25 -8.99 14.75
CA VAL A 270 0.07 -10.04 13.78
C VAL A 270 1.49 -9.86 13.24
N LEU A 271 1.88 -8.64 12.87
CA LEU A 271 3.22 -8.39 12.34
C LEU A 271 4.32 -8.78 13.34
N SER A 272 4.11 -8.52 14.65
CA SER A 272 5.08 -8.89 15.70
C SER A 272 5.23 -10.39 15.95
N MET A 273 4.31 -11.20 15.43
CA MET A 273 4.29 -12.66 15.60
C MET A 273 4.42 -13.41 14.26
N ALA A 274 4.59 -12.67 13.15
CA ALA A 274 4.54 -13.23 11.82
C ALA A 274 5.81 -14.03 11.50
N PRO A 275 5.68 -15.29 11.03
CA PRO A 275 6.83 -16.13 10.71
C PRO A 275 7.64 -15.54 9.55
N GLY A 276 8.97 -15.60 9.66
CA GLY A 276 9.91 -15.12 8.65
C GLY A 276 10.13 -13.59 8.64
N LEU A 277 9.59 -12.86 9.62
CA LEU A 277 9.81 -11.42 9.82
C LEU A 277 10.59 -11.09 11.11
N GLU A 278 11.20 -12.09 11.75
CA GLU A 278 11.88 -11.96 13.06
C GLU A 278 13.07 -10.99 13.03
N ARG A 279 13.65 -10.77 11.84
CA ARG A 279 14.77 -9.83 11.63
C ARG A 279 14.35 -8.37 11.51
N LEU A 280 13.05 -8.08 11.39
CA LEU A 280 12.54 -6.73 11.20
C LEU A 280 12.19 -6.10 12.55
N ASN A 281 12.80 -4.96 12.85
CA ASN A 281 12.44 -4.19 14.02
C ASN A 281 11.14 -3.43 13.76
N ILE A 282 10.05 -3.92 14.33
CA ILE A 282 8.75 -3.28 14.22
C ILE A 282 8.69 -2.14 15.23
N LEU A 283 8.39 -0.93 14.75
CA LEU A 283 8.20 0.25 15.59
C LEU A 283 6.71 0.56 15.67
N PRO A 284 6.00 0.02 16.69
CA PRO A 284 4.59 0.30 16.86
C PRO A 284 4.38 1.72 17.38
N PHE A 285 3.39 2.40 16.80
CA PHE A 285 2.98 3.72 17.25
C PHE A 285 1.57 3.72 17.85
N LYS A 286 1.40 4.61 18.83
CA LYS A 286 0.07 5.05 19.29
C LYS A 286 -0.59 5.87 18.18
N VAL A 287 -1.90 6.02 18.27
CA VAL A 287 -2.65 6.86 17.33
C VAL A 287 -2.17 8.31 17.44
N ALA A 288 -1.92 8.96 16.31
CA ALA A 288 -1.66 10.40 16.25
C ALA A 288 -2.95 11.14 15.91
N ALA A 289 -3.23 12.25 16.59
CA ALA A 289 -4.40 13.10 16.38
C ALA A 289 -4.01 14.57 16.54
N TYR A 290 -4.88 15.48 16.09
CA TYR A 290 -4.62 16.91 16.17
C TYR A 290 -4.93 17.41 17.59
N ASP A 291 -3.90 17.88 18.30
CA ASP A 291 -3.98 18.41 19.66
C ASP A 291 -4.37 19.90 19.59
N THR A 292 -5.62 20.21 19.95
CA THR A 292 -6.21 21.55 19.82
C THR A 292 -5.61 22.56 20.78
N LYS A 293 -5.04 22.11 21.91
CA LYS A 293 -4.35 23.01 22.85
C LYS A 293 -2.98 23.44 22.33
N HIS A 294 -2.29 22.56 21.61
CA HIS A 294 -0.94 22.81 21.11
C HIS A 294 -0.88 23.17 19.62
N ASN A 295 -2.04 23.15 18.93
CA ASN A 295 -2.18 23.41 17.50
C ASN A 295 -1.20 22.61 16.62
N LYS A 296 -1.08 21.31 16.91
CA LYS A 296 -0.20 20.41 16.16
C LYS A 296 -0.63 18.95 16.29
N MET A 297 -0.12 18.11 15.40
CA MET A 297 -0.28 16.66 15.54
C MET A 297 0.54 16.14 16.72
N ASN A 298 -0.09 15.30 17.55
CA ASN A 298 0.53 14.72 18.74
C ASN A 298 0.04 13.27 18.95
N PHE A 299 0.72 12.49 19.78
CA PHE A 299 0.23 11.17 20.18
C PHE A 299 -0.99 11.31 21.07
N PHE A 300 -2.04 10.56 20.76
CA PHE A 300 -3.30 10.58 21.50
C PHE A 300 -3.09 10.17 22.96
N ASP A 301 -3.68 10.96 23.87
CA ASP A 301 -3.67 10.75 25.30
C ASP A 301 -5.11 10.57 25.81
N PRO A 302 -5.49 9.34 26.24
CA PRO A 302 -6.85 9.06 26.71
C PRO A 302 -7.30 9.90 27.91
N SER A 303 -6.37 10.42 28.71
CA SER A 303 -6.68 11.21 29.90
C SER A 303 -7.21 12.62 29.59
N ARG A 304 -7.00 13.10 28.36
CA ARG A 304 -7.39 14.42 27.87
C ARG A 304 -7.98 14.33 26.47
N LYS A 305 -8.82 13.32 26.25
CA LYS A 305 -9.37 12.93 24.93
C LYS A 305 -10.10 14.08 24.20
N GLU A 306 -10.70 14.99 24.96
CA GLU A 306 -11.40 16.18 24.48
C GLU A 306 -10.50 17.22 23.82
N ASP A 307 -9.18 17.17 24.09
CA ASP A 307 -8.19 18.04 23.44
C ASP A 307 -7.77 17.53 22.05
N PHE A 308 -8.31 16.39 21.59
CA PHE A 308 -7.89 15.77 20.33
C PHE A 308 -8.98 15.72 19.28
N LEU A 309 -8.65 16.21 18.08
CA LEU A 309 -9.48 16.09 16.89
C LEU A 309 -8.97 14.97 15.98
N PHE A 310 -9.87 14.06 15.62
CA PHE A 310 -9.63 13.01 14.63
C PHE A 310 -10.21 13.42 13.29
N ILE A 311 -9.33 13.72 12.33
CA ILE A 311 -9.73 14.07 10.96
C ILE A 311 -9.55 12.83 10.09
N SER A 312 -10.67 12.17 9.77
CA SER A 312 -10.66 11.02 8.88
C SER A 312 -10.30 11.40 7.45
N GLY A 313 -9.87 10.43 6.65
CA GLY A 313 -9.69 10.62 5.20
C GLY A 313 -10.94 11.19 4.54
N THR A 314 -12.13 10.67 4.88
CA THR A 314 -13.40 11.19 4.38
C THR A 314 -13.62 12.66 4.74
N LYS A 315 -13.34 13.06 5.99
CA LYS A 315 -13.49 14.47 6.40
C LYS A 315 -12.46 15.35 5.71
N MET A 316 -11.21 14.92 5.60
CA MET A 316 -10.16 15.62 4.86
C MET A 316 -10.57 15.86 3.39
N ARG A 317 -11.11 14.85 2.71
CA ARG A 317 -11.63 14.99 1.34
C ARG A 317 -12.80 15.96 1.26
N SER A 318 -13.70 15.93 2.23
CA SER A 318 -14.82 16.88 2.30
C SER A 318 -14.35 18.32 2.46
N LEU A 319 -13.36 18.57 3.32
CA LEU A 319 -12.78 19.91 3.50
C LEU A 319 -12.18 20.41 2.19
N ALA A 320 -11.35 19.59 1.53
CA ALA A 320 -10.72 19.97 0.28
C ALA A 320 -11.73 20.26 -0.84
N LYS A 321 -12.78 19.44 -0.97
CA LYS A 321 -13.88 19.65 -1.94
C LYS A 321 -14.65 20.95 -1.72
N ASN A 322 -14.74 21.41 -0.47
CA ASN A 322 -15.45 22.63 -0.10
C ASN A 322 -14.53 23.86 -0.04
N ARG A 323 -13.25 23.72 -0.41
CA ARG A 323 -12.22 24.77 -0.24
C ARG A 323 -12.07 25.25 1.22
N GLU A 324 -12.45 24.40 2.17
CA GLU A 324 -12.20 24.59 3.59
C GLU A 324 -10.81 24.05 3.92
N SER A 325 -10.11 24.64 4.89
CA SER A 325 -8.81 24.11 5.34
C SER A 325 -8.98 23.28 6.62
N PRO A 326 -8.19 22.20 6.79
CA PRO A 326 -8.05 21.59 8.11
C PRO A 326 -7.41 22.60 9.08
N PRO A 327 -7.44 22.33 10.40
CA PRO A 327 -6.72 23.13 11.37
C PRO A 327 -5.24 23.30 10.98
N ASP A 328 -4.71 24.49 11.22
CA ASP A 328 -3.30 24.79 10.95
C ASP A 328 -2.38 23.80 11.67
N GLY A 329 -1.34 23.32 10.99
CA GLY A 329 -0.47 22.26 11.53
C GLY A 329 -1.00 20.82 11.38
N PHE A 330 -2.18 20.59 10.78
CA PHE A 330 -2.62 19.24 10.39
C PHE A 330 -1.85 18.69 9.18
N MET A 331 -1.61 19.51 8.16
CA MET A 331 -0.86 19.20 6.95
C MET A 331 -0.13 20.47 6.51
N CYS A 332 1.01 20.35 5.83
CA CYS A 332 1.70 21.52 5.29
C CYS A 332 0.86 22.25 4.22
N PRO A 333 0.89 23.60 4.16
CA PRO A 333 0.09 24.38 3.22
C PRO A 333 0.22 23.98 1.75
N GLY A 334 1.44 23.74 1.25
CA GLY A 334 1.66 23.34 -0.15
C GLY A 334 1.14 21.93 -0.43
N GLY A 335 1.31 21.01 0.53
CA GLY A 335 0.70 19.68 0.46
C GLY A 335 -0.83 19.74 0.44
N TRP A 336 -1.43 20.62 1.24
CA TRP A 336 -2.88 20.85 1.24
C TRP A 336 -3.38 21.43 -0.08
N LYS A 337 -2.66 22.42 -0.62
CA LYS A 337 -2.98 23.06 -1.91
C LYS A 337 -3.06 22.05 -3.04
N VAL A 338 -2.13 21.10 -3.14
CA VAL A 338 -2.18 20.01 -4.13
C VAL A 338 -3.47 19.18 -4.03
N LEU A 339 -3.95 18.92 -2.81
CA LEU A 339 -5.20 18.20 -2.63
C LEU A 339 -6.42 19.03 -3.04
N VAL A 340 -6.46 20.32 -2.71
CA VAL A 340 -7.54 21.22 -3.14
C VAL A 340 -7.61 21.29 -4.67
N GLU A 341 -6.48 21.51 -5.33
CA GLU A 341 -6.40 21.55 -6.81
C GLU A 341 -6.89 20.24 -7.45
N TYR A 342 -6.54 19.10 -6.86
CA TYR A 342 -7.05 17.80 -7.31
C TYR A 342 -8.56 17.70 -7.16
N TYR A 343 -9.12 18.05 -6.01
CA TYR A 343 -10.57 17.95 -5.80
C TYR A 343 -11.37 18.98 -6.60
N ASP A 344 -10.82 20.17 -6.85
CA ASP A 344 -11.38 21.16 -7.78
C ASP A 344 -11.43 20.59 -9.22
N SER A 345 -10.41 19.83 -9.65
CA SER A 345 -10.40 19.20 -10.99
C SER A 345 -11.46 18.11 -11.19
N LEU A 346 -12.02 17.58 -10.10
CA LEU A 346 -13.13 16.63 -10.13
C LEU A 346 -14.51 17.31 -10.10
N ALA A 347 -14.56 18.59 -9.74
CA ALA A 347 -15.81 19.33 -9.72
C ALA A 347 -16.28 19.59 -11.16
N PRO A 348 -17.59 19.43 -11.45
CA PRO A 348 -18.12 19.87 -12.74
C PRO A 348 -17.84 21.38 -12.92
N PRO A 349 -17.57 21.86 -14.15
CA PRO A 349 -17.33 23.27 -14.40
C PRO A 349 -18.45 24.13 -13.82
N GLU A 350 -18.11 25.20 -13.09
CA GLU A 350 -19.08 26.18 -12.62
C GLU A 350 -19.88 26.70 -13.82
N GLY A 351 -21.15 26.28 -13.92
CA GLY A 351 -22.03 26.60 -15.06
C GLY A 351 -23.04 25.51 -15.45
N SER A 352 -22.87 24.25 -15.01
CA SER A 352 -23.85 23.18 -15.29
C SER A 352 -24.97 23.04 -14.24
N SER A 353 -25.30 24.14 -13.54
CA SER A 353 -26.54 24.22 -12.77
C SER A 353 -27.69 24.22 -13.76
N LYS A 354 -28.30 23.05 -14.04
CA LYS A 354 -29.69 23.02 -14.47
C LYS A 354 -30.47 23.84 -13.43
N LEU A 355 -30.97 25.00 -13.86
CA LEU A 355 -32.00 25.76 -13.17
C LEU A 355 -33.02 24.76 -12.62
N ARG A 356 -33.01 24.56 -11.31
CA ARG A 356 -34.16 23.98 -10.63
C ARG A 356 -35.22 25.06 -10.73
N GLU A 357 -36.21 24.83 -11.58
CA GLU A 357 -37.42 25.65 -11.62
C GLU A 357 -37.94 25.82 -10.19
N ALA A 358 -38.20 27.06 -9.82
CA ALA A 358 -38.86 27.39 -8.57
C ALA A 358 -40.26 26.78 -8.62
N VAL A 359 -40.55 25.85 -7.71
CA VAL A 359 -41.94 25.46 -7.43
C VAL A 359 -42.59 26.68 -6.78
N ALA A 360 -43.55 27.27 -7.50
CA ALA A 360 -44.32 28.42 -7.03
C ALA A 360 -45.25 28.05 -5.87
N ALA A 361 -45.42 29.05 -5.00
CA ALA A 361 -46.24 29.22 -3.79
C ALA A 361 -47.24 28.12 -3.39
#